data_AF-A0A1J5EVN3-F1
#
_entry.id   AF-A0A1J5EVN3-F1
#
_cell.length_a   1.000
_cell.length_b   1.000
_cell.length_c   1.000
_cell.angle_alpha   90.00
_cell.angle_beta   90.00
_cell.angle_gamma   90.00
#
_symmetry.space_group_name_H-M   'P 1'
#
loop_
_entity.id
_entity.type
_entity.pdbx_description
1 polymer ?
#
loop_
_entity_poly.entity_id
_entity_poly.type
_entity_poly.pdbx_seq_one_letter_code
_entity_poly.pdbx_strand_id
1 'polypeptide(L)'
;MDFSTHSKTELQNLLKGLKSYRALEKFVGRRGRALFARTQSGTKLYRVEYFGEDNRNTLEPITLSAYTRHFGEMIDSKSIEWKQNDTIRGGIRIFSGDDMMDISFQEVENRLKR
;
A
#
# COMPACT_ATOMS: atom_id res chain seq x y z
N MET A 1 -4.52 32.69 -13.88
CA MET A 1 -5.47 32.23 -12.84
C MET A 1 -5.80 33.43 -12.01
N ASP A 2 -7.08 33.76 -11.92
CA ASP A 2 -7.55 34.79 -11.00
C ASP A 2 -7.82 34.13 -9.64
N PHE A 3 -7.15 34.60 -8.59
CA PHE A 3 -7.27 34.04 -7.24
C PHE A 3 -8.38 34.71 -6.43
N SER A 4 -9.02 35.75 -6.96
CA SER A 4 -10.08 36.51 -6.29
C SER A 4 -11.38 35.72 -6.10
N THR A 5 -11.55 34.62 -6.83
CA THR A 5 -12.72 33.73 -6.76
C THR A 5 -12.59 32.62 -5.71
N HIS A 6 -11.41 32.46 -5.10
CA HIS A 6 -11.13 31.39 -4.15
C HIS A 6 -11.18 31.87 -2.70
N SER A 7 -11.79 31.07 -1.82
CA SER A 7 -11.80 31.39 -0.40
C SER A 7 -10.39 31.27 0.20
N LYS A 8 -10.12 32.03 1.26
CA LYS A 8 -8.84 31.94 2.02
C LYS A 8 -8.54 30.48 2.43
N THR A 9 -9.58 29.74 2.82
CA THR A 9 -9.48 28.34 3.23
C THR A 9 -9.08 27.44 2.05
N GLU A 10 -9.66 27.63 0.87
CA GLU A 10 -9.27 26.91 -0.35
C GLU A 10 -7.81 27.15 -0.70
N LEU A 11 -7.36 28.41 -0.67
CA LEU A 11 -5.97 28.75 -0.97
C LEU A 11 -4.99 28.13 0.04
N GLN A 12 -5.36 28.08 1.33
CA GLN A 12 -4.56 27.41 2.35
C GLN A 12 -4.48 25.90 2.14
N ASN A 13 -5.58 25.26 1.76
CA ASN A 13 -5.61 23.82 1.45
C ASN A 13 -4.79 23.50 0.20
N LEU A 14 -4.89 24.33 -0.83
CA LEU A 14 -4.14 24.19 -2.07
C LEU A 14 -2.63 24.35 -1.82
N LEU A 15 -2.24 25.32 -0.99
CA LEU A 15 -0.86 25.50 -0.55
C LEU A 15 -0.33 24.28 0.24
N LYS A 16 -1.13 23.71 1.15
CA LYS A 16 -0.77 22.48 1.87
C LYS A 16 -0.56 21.30 0.90
N GLY A 17 -1.45 21.14 -0.07
CA GLY A 17 -1.33 20.13 -1.12
C GLY A 17 -0.05 20.29 -1.94
N LEU A 18 0.25 21.49 -2.40
CA LEU A 18 1.50 21.79 -3.13
C LEU A 18 2.76 21.50 -2.33
N LYS A 19 2.77 21.86 -1.03
CA LYS A 19 3.90 21.55 -0.14
C LYS A 19 4.11 20.05 0.01
N SER A 20 3.03 19.30 0.21
CA SER A 20 3.09 17.83 0.29
C SER A 20 3.59 17.21 -1.01
N TYR A 21 3.07 17.64 -2.16
CA TYR A 21 3.52 17.18 -3.48
C TYR A 21 5.01 17.40 -3.69
N ARG A 22 5.51 18.62 -3.42
CA ARG A 22 6.94 18.95 -3.55
C ARG A 22 7.83 18.13 -2.61
N ALA A 23 7.36 17.87 -1.39
CA ALA A 23 8.08 17.01 -0.46
C ALA A 23 8.18 15.57 -1.01
N LEU A 24 7.07 15.00 -1.47
CA LEU A 24 7.05 13.67 -2.08
C LEU A 24 7.94 13.60 -3.32
N GLU A 25 7.88 14.60 -4.21
CA GLU A 25 8.77 14.67 -5.36
C GLU A 25 10.25 14.68 -4.96
N LYS A 26 10.60 15.41 -3.89
CA LYS A 26 11.97 15.48 -3.36
C LYS A 26 12.45 14.15 -2.77
N PHE A 27 11.61 13.46 -2.00
CA PHE A 27 12.03 12.28 -1.23
C PHE A 27 11.92 10.96 -1.99
N VAL A 28 10.91 10.82 -2.86
CA VAL A 28 10.59 9.56 -3.55
C VAL A 28 10.54 9.71 -5.07
N GLY A 29 10.92 10.88 -5.59
CA GLY A 29 11.12 11.14 -7.01
C GLY A 29 9.85 10.88 -7.84
N ARG A 30 10.00 10.12 -8.93
CA ARG A 30 8.90 9.79 -9.86
C ARG A 30 7.72 9.08 -9.18
N ARG A 31 7.93 8.39 -8.05
CA ARG A 31 6.84 7.75 -7.28
C ARG A 31 6.00 8.75 -6.49
N GLY A 32 6.52 9.95 -6.24
CA GLY A 32 5.85 10.98 -5.45
C GLY A 32 4.51 11.43 -6.03
N ARG A 33 4.39 11.48 -7.37
CA ARG A 33 3.12 11.81 -8.04
C ARG A 33 2.03 10.77 -7.78
N ALA A 34 2.37 9.48 -7.85
CA ALA A 34 1.44 8.39 -7.60
C ALA A 34 1.02 8.36 -6.12
N LEU A 35 1.96 8.58 -5.20
CA LEU A 35 1.68 8.66 -3.76
C LEU A 35 0.78 9.85 -3.42
N PHE A 36 1.08 11.04 -3.96
CA PHE A 36 0.25 12.22 -3.74
C PHE A 36 -1.18 12.02 -4.25
N ALA A 37 -1.35 11.45 -5.45
CA ALA A 37 -2.66 11.14 -6.00
C ALA A 37 -3.45 10.17 -5.10
N ARG A 38 -2.77 9.14 -4.54
CA ARG A 38 -3.39 8.18 -3.59
C ARG A 38 -3.81 8.85 -2.29
N THR A 39 -2.96 9.73 -1.72
CA THR A 39 -3.30 10.45 -0.49
C THR A 39 -4.51 11.36 -0.70
N GLN A 40 -4.60 12.02 -1.86
CA GLN A 40 -5.74 12.88 -2.17
C GLN A 40 -7.03 12.11 -2.43
N SER A 41 -6.95 10.93 -3.05
CA SER A 41 -8.13 10.10 -3.31
C SER A 41 -8.61 9.31 -2.08
N GLY A 42 -7.81 9.27 -1.00
CA GLY A 42 -8.11 8.48 0.20
C GLY A 42 -8.14 6.98 -0.03
N THR A 43 -7.71 6.51 -1.21
CA THR A 43 -7.84 5.11 -1.62
C THR A 43 -6.67 4.33 -1.05
N LYS A 44 -6.91 3.59 0.04
CA LYS A 44 -5.93 2.67 0.58
C LYS A 44 -5.87 1.43 -0.32
N LEU A 45 -4.68 1.10 -0.78
CA LEU A 45 -4.46 -0.07 -1.64
C LEU A 45 -4.13 -1.27 -0.76
N TYR A 46 -4.97 -2.28 -0.85
CA TYR A 46 -4.72 -3.59 -0.27
C TYR A 46 -4.14 -4.47 -1.36
N ARG A 47 -2.94 -4.98 -1.14
CA ARG A 47 -2.28 -5.85 -2.12
C ARG A 47 -1.71 -7.06 -1.43
N VAL A 48 -1.81 -8.21 -2.09
CA VAL A 48 -1.20 -9.45 -1.63
C VAL A 48 -0.37 -10.03 -2.75
N GLU A 49 0.89 -10.30 -2.43
CA GLU A 49 1.77 -11.07 -3.29
C GLU A 49 1.86 -12.51 -2.78
N TYR A 50 1.69 -13.49 -3.67
CA TYR A 50 1.68 -14.91 -3.32
C TYR A 50 2.49 -15.76 -4.31
N PHE A 51 3.00 -16.88 -3.82
CA PHE A 51 3.74 -17.85 -4.63
C PHE A 51 2.82 -18.91 -5.25
N GLY A 52 3.00 -19.21 -6.55
CA GLY A 52 2.28 -20.27 -7.26
C GLY A 52 0.82 -19.94 -7.63
N GLU A 53 0.28 -20.62 -8.65
CA GLU A 53 -1.03 -20.30 -9.25
C GLU A 53 -2.24 -20.68 -8.37
N ASP A 54 -2.15 -21.75 -7.58
CA ASP A 54 -3.33 -22.37 -6.90
C ASP A 54 -3.51 -22.01 -5.41
N ASN A 55 -2.75 -21.05 -4.89
CA ASN A 55 -2.76 -20.79 -3.44
C ASN A 55 -3.84 -19.80 -2.97
N ARG A 56 -4.57 -19.11 -3.87
CA ARG A 56 -5.46 -18.00 -3.49
C ARG A 56 -6.54 -18.41 -2.49
N ASN A 57 -7.28 -19.48 -2.75
CA ASN A 57 -8.38 -19.93 -1.89
C ASN A 57 -7.90 -20.30 -0.48
N THR A 58 -6.69 -20.85 -0.37
CA THR A 58 -6.07 -21.22 0.92
C THR A 58 -5.52 -20.00 1.65
N LEU A 59 -5.00 -19.01 0.91
CA LEU A 59 -4.35 -17.81 1.46
C LEU A 59 -5.32 -16.70 1.84
N GLU A 60 -6.51 -16.67 1.24
CA GLU A 60 -7.54 -15.67 1.49
C GLU A 60 -7.95 -15.56 2.97
N PRO A 61 -8.32 -16.63 3.70
CA PRO A 61 -8.65 -16.54 5.11
C PRO A 61 -7.46 -16.07 5.97
N ILE A 62 -6.24 -16.50 5.63
CA ILE A 62 -5.01 -16.08 6.32
C ILE A 62 -4.79 -14.58 6.13
N THR A 63 -4.98 -14.11 4.91
CA THR A 63 -4.83 -12.71 4.51
C THR A 63 -5.82 -11.81 5.25
N LEU A 64 -7.10 -12.14 5.25
CA LEU A 64 -8.13 -11.35 5.93
C LEU A 64 -7.89 -11.28 7.44
N SER A 65 -7.45 -12.39 8.04
CA SER A 65 -7.05 -12.44 9.45
C SER A 65 -5.85 -11.55 9.73
N ALA A 66 -4.86 -11.53 8.83
CA ALA A 66 -3.67 -10.68 8.96
C ALA A 66 -4.01 -9.19 8.82
N TYR A 67 -4.87 -8.78 7.89
CA TYR A 67 -5.35 -7.38 7.83
C TYR A 67 -6.01 -6.95 9.14
N THR A 68 -6.86 -7.80 9.70
CA THR A 68 -7.55 -7.50 10.96
C THR A 68 -6.58 -7.43 12.13
N ARG A 69 -5.65 -8.39 12.26
CA ARG A 69 -4.76 -8.52 13.43
C ARG A 69 -3.55 -7.59 13.40
N HIS A 70 -2.92 -7.42 12.23
CA HIS A 70 -1.68 -6.65 12.10
C HIS A 70 -1.92 -5.19 11.73
N PHE A 71 -2.89 -4.93 10.86
CA PHE A 71 -3.17 -3.58 10.37
C PHE A 71 -4.40 -2.96 11.04
N GLY A 72 -5.20 -3.74 11.76
CA GLY A 72 -6.44 -3.27 12.40
C GLY A 72 -7.57 -2.99 11.41
N GLU A 73 -7.50 -3.58 10.21
CA GLU A 73 -8.38 -3.25 9.09
C GLU A 73 -9.28 -4.43 8.72
N MET A 74 -10.58 -4.17 8.70
CA MET A 74 -11.58 -5.14 8.26
C MET A 74 -11.94 -4.83 6.82
N ILE A 75 -11.42 -5.63 5.88
CA ILE A 75 -11.52 -5.39 4.44
C ILE A 75 -12.23 -6.55 3.73
N ASP A 76 -12.86 -6.26 2.59
CA ASP A 76 -13.40 -7.30 1.70
C ASP A 76 -12.27 -7.84 0.82
N SER A 77 -12.22 -9.16 0.62
CA SER A 77 -11.32 -9.84 -0.32
C SER A 77 -11.38 -9.23 -1.73
N LYS A 78 -12.54 -8.73 -2.16
CA LYS A 78 -12.72 -8.06 -3.46
C LYS A 78 -11.94 -6.75 -3.59
N SER A 79 -11.59 -6.12 -2.47
CA SER A 79 -10.78 -4.90 -2.44
C SER A 79 -9.27 -5.17 -2.52
N ILE A 80 -8.86 -6.44 -2.48
CA ILE A 80 -7.46 -6.86 -2.49
C ILE A 80 -7.00 -7.07 -3.93
N GLU A 81 -5.92 -6.39 -4.30
CA GLU A 81 -5.16 -6.68 -5.51
C GLU A 81 -4.28 -7.92 -5.28
N TRP A 82 -4.68 -9.05 -5.84
CA TRP A 82 -3.93 -10.29 -5.79
C TRP A 82 -2.91 -10.34 -6.92
N LYS A 83 -1.64 -10.54 -6.59
CA LYS A 83 -0.55 -10.59 -7.55
C LYS A 83 0.34 -11.80 -7.33
N GLN A 84 0.43 -12.68 -8.33
CA GLN A 84 1.40 -13.77 -8.26
C GLN A 84 2.82 -13.21 -8.34
N ASN A 85 3.70 -13.73 -7.47
CA ASN A 85 5.10 -13.37 -7.41
C ASN A 85 5.94 -14.60 -7.08
N ASP A 86 6.44 -15.27 -8.13
CA ASP A 86 7.25 -16.48 -8.00
C ASP A 86 8.66 -16.24 -7.44
N THR A 87 9.07 -14.98 -7.26
CA THR A 87 10.32 -14.65 -6.56
C THR A 87 10.24 -14.89 -5.05
N ILE A 88 9.03 -14.99 -4.51
CA ILE A 88 8.79 -15.33 -3.11
C ILE A 88 8.92 -16.85 -2.97
N ARG A 89 9.83 -17.35 -2.13
CA ARG A 89 10.06 -18.79 -1.94
C ARG A 89 8.97 -19.47 -1.09
N GLY A 90 7.70 -19.29 -1.45
CA GLY A 90 6.54 -19.77 -0.71
C GLY A 90 6.01 -18.78 0.35
N GLY A 91 4.72 -18.88 0.67
CA GLY A 91 4.02 -17.98 1.59
C GLY A 91 3.43 -16.74 0.90
N ILE A 92 3.26 -15.64 1.66
CA ILE A 92 2.62 -14.40 1.18
C ILE A 92 3.29 -13.14 1.72
N ARG A 93 3.18 -12.05 0.95
CA ARG A 93 3.41 -10.67 1.43
C ARG A 93 2.14 -9.87 1.35
N ILE A 94 1.82 -9.16 2.42
CA ILE A 94 0.58 -8.41 2.58
C ILE A 94 0.94 -6.93 2.71
N PHE A 95 0.30 -6.08 1.92
CA PHE A 95 0.56 -4.65 1.86
C PHE A 95 -0.72 -3.85 2.19
N SER A 96 -0.64 -2.95 3.16
CA SER A 96 -1.67 -1.92 3.41
C SER A 96 -1.06 -0.55 3.14
N GLY A 97 -1.29 -0.01 1.95
CA GLY A 97 -0.67 1.25 1.52
C GLY A 97 0.86 1.12 1.42
N ASP A 98 1.57 1.80 2.33
CA ASP A 98 3.04 1.77 2.41
C ASP A 98 3.56 0.75 3.45
N ASP A 99 2.68 0.22 4.32
CA ASP A 99 3.03 -0.79 5.31
C ASP A 99 3.01 -2.19 4.69
N MET A 100 3.93 -3.05 5.14
CA MET A 100 4.11 -4.40 4.59
C MET A 100 4.37 -5.42 5.71
N MET A 101 3.72 -6.57 5.59
CA MET A 101 3.97 -7.76 6.40
C MET A 101 4.42 -8.91 5.50
N ASP A 102 5.57 -9.50 5.83
CA ASP A 102 6.11 -10.66 5.13
C ASP A 102 5.82 -11.93 5.95
N ILE A 103 5.09 -12.87 5.35
CA ILE A 103 4.80 -14.20 5.91
C ILE A 103 5.37 -15.27 4.96
N SER A 104 6.37 -14.90 4.16
CA SER A 104 7.07 -15.83 3.29
C SER A 104 8.21 -16.55 4.00
N PHE A 105 8.55 -17.73 3.49
CA PHE A 105 9.71 -18.48 3.97
C PHE A 105 11.05 -17.75 3.73
N GLN A 106 11.04 -16.65 2.98
CA GLN A 106 12.22 -15.80 2.77
C GLN A 106 12.74 -15.22 4.08
N GLU A 107 11.87 -14.79 5.00
CA GLU A 107 12.30 -14.25 6.29
C GLU A 107 12.92 -15.35 7.17
N VAL A 108 12.33 -16.55 7.16
CA VAL A 108 12.84 -17.72 7.88
C VAL A 108 14.21 -18.14 7.33
N GLU A 109 14.38 -18.23 6.01
CA GLU A 109 15.68 -18.50 5.39
C GLU A 109 16.73 -17.44 5.79
N ASN A 110 16.35 -16.15 5.76
CA ASN A 110 17.26 -15.07 6.12
C ASN A 110 17.69 -15.12 7.59
N ARG A 111 16.80 -15.56 8.49
CA ARG A 111 17.12 -15.78 9.91
C ARG A 111 18.01 -17.00 10.13
N LEU A 112 17.85 -18.06 9.35
CA LEU A 112 18.67 -19.29 9.43
C LEU A 112 20.08 -19.12 8.83
N LYS A 113 20.28 -18.15 7.94
CA LYS A 113 21.58 -17.83 7.32
C LYS A 113 22.44 -16.87 8.18
N ARG A 114 21.90 -16.34 9.27
CA ARG A 114 22.64 -15.55 10.27
C ARG A 114 23.19 -16.45 11.36
#